data_AF-A0A661P687-F1
#
_entry.id   AF-A0A661P687-F1
#
_cell.length_a   1.000
_cell.length_b   1.000
_cell.length_c   1.000
_cell.angle_alpha   90.00
_cell.angle_beta   90.00
_cell.angle_gamma   90.00
#
_symmetry.space_group_name_H-M   'P 1'
#
loop_
_entity.id
_entity.type
_entity.pdbx_description
1 polymer ?
#
loop_
_entity_poly.entity_id
_entity_poly.type
_entity_poly.pdbx_seq_one_letter_code
_entity_poly.pdbx_strand_id
1 'polypeptide(L)'
;MLLAMRWIALSAIAALVLFACSHLEDDYLEWSEQQNQGGTGGTGGTAGSGGQVGGQGGTGGTDPCGGCGGSTPYCDAVNGTCEACLEHEHCTEATAAQCDAGSCVPCTDNPHCAGVADAGICDSGTCVECTIDDNTCIGTDTCDLTTGACVDVPADSVGNCEACTNDDQCEANYRCISMDFPVNTPHGHYCLQEAVNCVRPFDTYLNRQSINGADLTDYCGIPEDIATCEAVNALIAGWVCTQDGHCSETEGGTEFPVPGALCRQTGGGPLDCSYECGIANHCPNGVSCGQGTGGAPSWCGG
;
A
#
# COMPACT_ATOMS: atom_id res chain seq x y z
N MET A 1 -6.07 -42.13 40.57
CA MET A 1 -7.44 -41.97 40.04
C MET A 1 -7.62 -40.57 39.42
N LEU A 2 -6.67 -40.13 38.57
CA LEU A 2 -6.63 -38.79 37.95
C LEU A 2 -6.09 -38.82 36.50
N LEU A 3 -5.86 -40.02 35.96
CA LEU A 3 -5.33 -40.24 34.60
C LEU A 3 -6.39 -40.72 33.59
N ALA A 4 -7.63 -40.94 34.02
CA ALA A 4 -8.73 -41.40 33.16
C ALA A 4 -9.67 -40.27 32.68
N MET A 5 -9.47 -39.02 33.11
CA MET A 5 -10.33 -37.88 32.74
C MET A 5 -9.79 -37.01 31.60
N ARG A 6 -8.57 -37.27 31.10
CA ARG A 6 -7.95 -36.47 30.02
C ARG A 6 -8.23 -36.97 28.60
N TRP A 7 -8.85 -38.13 28.44
CA TRP A 7 -9.16 -38.72 27.12
C TRP A 7 -10.56 -38.42 26.59
N ILE A 8 -11.46 -37.86 27.40
CA ILE A 8 -12.83 -37.51 26.96
C ILE A 8 -12.91 -36.06 26.43
N ALA A 9 -11.94 -35.20 26.75
CA ALA A 9 -11.94 -33.81 26.30
C ALA A 9 -11.40 -33.62 24.85
N LEU A 10 -10.68 -34.61 24.30
CA LEU A 10 -10.10 -34.54 22.94
C LEU A 10 -11.02 -35.04 21.83
N SER A 11 -12.13 -35.72 22.15
CA SER A 11 -13.09 -36.19 21.12
C SER A 11 -14.24 -35.22 20.83
N ALA A 12 -14.38 -34.14 21.61
CA ALA A 12 -15.47 -33.17 21.45
C ALA A 12 -15.12 -31.97 20.53
N ILE A 13 -13.82 -31.67 20.35
CA ILE A 13 -13.38 -30.53 19.52
C ILE A 13 -13.30 -30.91 18.02
N ALA A 14 -13.10 -32.19 17.70
CA ALA A 14 -13.10 -32.68 16.32
C ALA A 14 -14.50 -32.76 15.68
N ALA A 15 -15.57 -32.72 16.48
CA ALA A 15 -16.95 -32.74 15.97
C ALA A 15 -17.53 -31.34 15.67
N LEU A 16 -16.88 -30.26 16.16
CA LEU A 16 -17.33 -28.89 15.89
C LEU A 16 -16.76 -28.30 14.59
N VAL A 17 -15.66 -28.86 14.08
CA VAL A 17 -14.99 -28.40 12.85
C VAL A 17 -15.63 -28.98 11.58
N LEU A 18 -16.45 -30.04 11.70
CA LEU A 18 -17.11 -30.69 10.56
C LEU A 18 -18.55 -30.19 10.29
N PHE A 19 -19.12 -29.33 11.14
CA PHE A 19 -20.50 -28.84 10.98
C PHE A 19 -20.62 -27.40 10.47
N ALA A 20 -19.49 -26.68 10.31
CA ALA A 20 -19.48 -25.30 9.83
C ALA A 20 -19.10 -25.17 8.33
N CYS A 21 -18.79 -26.28 7.65
CA CYS A 21 -18.32 -26.26 6.26
C CYS A 21 -19.38 -26.70 5.23
N SER A 22 -20.66 -26.85 5.63
CA SER A 22 -21.75 -27.31 4.75
C SER A 22 -22.92 -26.34 4.63
N HIS A 23 -22.76 -25.06 4.95
CA HIS A 23 -23.84 -24.06 4.90
C HIS A 23 -23.44 -22.76 4.15
N LEU A 24 -22.58 -22.85 3.12
CA LEU A 24 -22.21 -21.71 2.28
C LEU A 24 -22.63 -21.86 0.80
N GLU A 25 -23.57 -22.76 0.52
CA GLU A 25 -24.21 -22.86 -0.79
C GLU A 25 -25.72 -22.91 -0.52
N ASP A 26 -26.40 -21.76 -0.62
CA ASP A 26 -27.83 -21.59 -0.91
C ASP A 26 -28.28 -20.21 -0.38
N ASP A 27 -28.15 -19.15 -1.21
CA ASP A 27 -29.08 -18.00 -1.27
C ASP A 27 -28.56 -16.90 -2.22
N TYR A 28 -28.25 -17.27 -3.47
CA TYR A 28 -28.08 -16.30 -4.57
C TYR A 28 -28.76 -16.81 -5.85
N LEU A 29 -30.04 -17.14 -5.74
CA LEU A 29 -30.94 -17.28 -6.88
C LEU A 29 -32.32 -16.74 -6.50
N GLU A 30 -32.54 -15.45 -6.78
CA GLU A 30 -33.80 -14.89 -7.28
C GLU A 30 -33.65 -13.37 -7.28
N TRP A 31 -33.33 -12.76 -8.44
CA TRP A 31 -33.85 -11.45 -8.89
C TRP A 31 -33.41 -11.17 -10.34
N SER A 32 -33.67 -12.10 -11.26
CA SER A 32 -33.66 -11.78 -12.70
C SER A 32 -34.63 -12.65 -13.49
N GLU A 33 -35.93 -12.48 -13.24
CA GLU A 33 -36.97 -12.92 -14.17
C GLU A 33 -37.76 -11.70 -14.66
N GLN A 34 -37.11 -10.90 -15.50
CA GLN A 34 -37.76 -10.15 -16.57
C GLN A 34 -36.68 -9.74 -17.57
N GLN A 35 -36.41 -10.61 -18.56
CA GLN A 35 -36.50 -10.32 -20.00
C GLN A 35 -36.22 -11.62 -20.77
N ASN A 36 -37.28 -12.37 -20.99
CA ASN A 36 -37.33 -13.43 -21.98
C ASN A 36 -37.44 -12.79 -23.38
N GLN A 37 -36.79 -13.47 -24.34
CA GLN A 37 -36.98 -13.46 -25.80
C GLN A 37 -36.14 -12.40 -26.55
N GLY A 38 -35.13 -12.76 -27.35
CA GLY A 38 -34.66 -14.08 -27.79
C GLY A 38 -33.65 -13.93 -28.94
N GLY A 39 -33.02 -15.03 -29.36
CA GLY A 39 -32.43 -15.12 -30.71
C GLY A 39 -30.96 -15.57 -30.80
N THR A 40 -30.75 -16.87 -30.63
CA THR A 40 -29.90 -17.76 -31.45
C THR A 40 -28.51 -17.32 -31.96
N GLY A 41 -27.48 -17.94 -31.38
CA GLY A 41 -26.56 -18.87 -32.06
C GLY A 41 -25.62 -18.36 -33.17
N GLY A 42 -24.31 -18.41 -32.93
CA GLY A 42 -23.27 -18.33 -33.96
C GLY A 42 -21.85 -18.47 -33.41
N THR A 43 -21.10 -19.43 -33.94
CA THR A 43 -19.78 -19.92 -33.53
C THR A 43 -18.59 -19.05 -33.97
N GLY A 44 -17.57 -18.94 -33.11
CA GLY A 44 -16.12 -19.03 -33.39
C GLY A 44 -15.45 -18.13 -34.46
N GLY A 45 -14.44 -17.34 -34.05
CA GLY A 45 -13.46 -16.73 -34.96
C GLY A 45 -12.48 -15.76 -34.28
N THR A 46 -11.20 -15.95 -34.55
CA THR A 46 -9.98 -15.27 -34.06
C THR A 46 -9.84 -13.77 -34.33
N ALA A 47 -9.13 -13.09 -33.41
CA ALA A 47 -8.20 -11.96 -33.54
C ALA A 47 -8.45 -10.90 -34.65
N GLY A 48 -8.75 -9.67 -34.20
CA GLY A 48 -8.69 -8.44 -35.02
C GLY A 48 -8.66 -7.20 -34.14
N SER A 49 -7.64 -6.36 -34.35
CA SER A 49 -7.38 -5.09 -33.69
C SER A 49 -8.46 -4.04 -34.00
N GLY A 50 -8.74 -3.17 -33.02
CA GLY A 50 -9.28 -1.81 -33.21
C GLY A 50 -10.63 -1.66 -33.89
N GLY A 51 -11.68 -1.43 -33.11
CA GLY A 51 -12.98 -1.02 -33.64
C GLY A 51 -13.86 -0.42 -32.55
N GLN A 52 -13.92 0.90 -32.50
CA GLN A 52 -14.89 1.65 -31.70
C GLN A 52 -16.31 1.26 -32.16
N VAL A 53 -17.17 0.95 -31.20
CA VAL A 53 -18.62 0.82 -31.42
C VAL A 53 -19.22 2.19 -31.69
N GLY A 54 -19.10 2.65 -32.94
CA GLY A 54 -20.00 3.63 -33.51
C GLY A 54 -21.34 2.95 -33.76
N GLY A 55 -22.27 3.10 -32.81
CA GLY A 55 -23.61 2.56 -32.91
C GLY A 55 -24.64 3.60 -32.51
N GLN A 56 -25.26 4.24 -33.50
CA GLN A 56 -26.70 4.45 -33.53
C GLN A 56 -27.16 4.74 -34.96
N GLY A 57 -27.71 3.71 -35.62
CA GLY A 57 -28.59 3.87 -36.76
C GLY A 57 -29.95 4.37 -36.27
N GLY A 58 -30.14 5.69 -36.34
CA GLY A 58 -31.43 6.35 -36.18
C GLY A 58 -31.71 7.17 -37.44
N THR A 59 -32.75 6.81 -38.17
CA THR A 59 -33.23 7.55 -39.35
C THR A 59 -33.91 8.86 -38.91
N GLY A 60 -33.37 10.02 -39.30
CA GLY A 60 -34.19 11.22 -39.53
C GLY A 60 -34.01 12.43 -38.62
N GLY A 61 -33.00 12.47 -37.74
CA GLY A 61 -32.51 13.71 -37.14
C GLY A 61 -31.18 14.08 -37.78
N THR A 62 -31.00 15.30 -38.26
CA THR A 62 -29.66 15.80 -38.61
C THR A 62 -28.86 15.85 -37.31
N ASP A 63 -27.94 14.91 -37.10
CA ASP A 63 -26.88 15.07 -36.09
C ASP A 63 -26.24 16.44 -36.32
N PRO A 64 -26.42 17.42 -35.41
CA PRO A 64 -25.98 18.79 -35.62
C PRO A 64 -24.46 18.91 -35.67
N CYS A 65 -23.72 17.91 -35.15
CA CYS A 65 -22.27 17.90 -35.14
C CYS A 65 -21.64 17.18 -36.35
N GLY A 66 -22.41 16.36 -37.08
CA GLY A 66 -21.92 15.64 -38.25
C GLY A 66 -20.83 14.60 -37.97
N GLY A 67 -20.74 14.13 -36.71
CA GLY A 67 -19.75 13.16 -36.23
C GLY A 67 -18.62 13.76 -35.37
N CYS A 68 -18.61 13.41 -34.08
CA CYS A 68 -17.55 13.75 -33.13
C CYS A 68 -16.53 12.61 -32.95
N GLY A 69 -15.31 12.92 -32.49
CA GLY A 69 -14.24 11.94 -32.32
C GLY A 69 -12.94 12.53 -31.77
N GLY A 70 -11.93 11.68 -31.60
CA GLY A 70 -10.65 12.09 -31.00
C GLY A 70 -10.81 12.57 -29.56
N SER A 71 -10.21 13.72 -29.23
CA SER A 71 -10.27 14.34 -27.90
C SER A 71 -11.59 15.04 -27.58
N THR A 72 -12.53 15.12 -28.53
CA THR A 72 -13.86 15.68 -28.35
C THR A 72 -14.91 14.71 -28.88
N PRO A 73 -15.16 13.59 -28.19
CA PRO A 73 -16.01 12.52 -28.72
C PRO A 73 -17.51 12.77 -28.54
N TYR A 74 -17.92 13.78 -27.77
CA TYR A 74 -19.34 14.03 -27.44
C TYR A 74 -19.91 15.21 -28.21
N CYS A 75 -21.17 15.12 -28.65
CA CYS A 75 -21.85 16.19 -29.38
C CYS A 75 -22.80 16.97 -28.46
N ASP A 76 -22.56 18.27 -28.28
CA ASP A 76 -23.57 19.19 -27.75
C ASP A 76 -24.55 19.52 -28.86
N ALA A 77 -25.73 18.89 -28.80
CA ALA A 77 -26.78 19.08 -29.80
C ALA A 77 -27.43 20.48 -29.78
N VAL A 78 -27.26 21.25 -28.71
CA VAL A 78 -27.78 22.61 -28.56
C VAL A 78 -26.89 23.60 -29.32
N ASN A 79 -25.58 23.49 -29.12
CA ASN A 79 -24.60 24.38 -29.74
C ASN A 79 -24.05 23.86 -31.08
N GLY A 80 -24.25 22.58 -31.39
CA GLY A 80 -23.72 21.92 -32.58
C GLY A 80 -22.20 21.78 -32.56
N THR A 81 -21.62 21.61 -31.37
CA THR A 81 -20.18 21.54 -31.12
C THR A 81 -19.77 20.19 -30.56
N CYS A 82 -18.59 19.71 -30.94
CA CYS A 82 -17.99 18.53 -30.32
C CYS A 82 -17.19 18.94 -29.08
N GLU A 83 -17.45 18.27 -27.98
CA GLU A 83 -16.89 18.54 -26.65
C GLU A 83 -16.17 17.32 -26.09
N ALA A 84 -15.24 17.55 -25.16
CA ALA A 84 -14.50 16.49 -24.48
C ALA A 84 -15.38 15.74 -23.47
N CYS A 85 -16.42 16.40 -22.96
CA CYS A 85 -17.38 15.85 -22.00
C CYS A 85 -18.72 16.58 -22.13
N LEU A 86 -19.76 15.99 -21.53
CA LEU A 86 -21.10 16.61 -21.39
C LEU A 86 -21.59 16.51 -19.94
N GLU A 87 -21.11 15.49 -19.24
CA GLU A 87 -21.33 15.20 -17.83
C GLU A 87 -19.99 14.71 -17.21
N HIS A 88 -19.89 14.68 -15.89
CA HIS A 88 -18.65 14.35 -15.19
C HIS A 88 -18.20 12.91 -15.45
N GLU A 89 -19.15 12.01 -15.68
CA GLU A 89 -18.94 10.59 -15.99
C GLU A 89 -18.15 10.37 -17.30
N HIS A 90 -18.10 11.38 -18.18
CA HIS A 90 -17.28 11.36 -19.40
C HIS A 90 -15.80 11.63 -19.12
N CYS A 91 -15.47 12.15 -17.95
CA CYS A 91 -14.12 12.51 -17.55
C CYS A 91 -13.53 11.42 -16.64
N THR A 92 -12.74 10.52 -17.22
CA THR A 92 -12.21 9.33 -16.54
C THR A 92 -10.81 9.52 -15.96
N GLU A 93 -10.19 10.69 -16.16
CA GLU A 93 -8.85 11.00 -15.68
C GLU A 93 -8.91 11.56 -14.26
N ALA A 94 -8.17 10.98 -13.32
CA ALA A 94 -8.21 11.39 -11.91
C ALA A 94 -7.88 12.89 -11.70
N THR A 95 -6.97 13.45 -12.50
CA THR A 95 -6.57 14.87 -12.41
C THR A 95 -7.48 15.83 -13.20
N ALA A 96 -8.48 15.29 -13.91
CA ALA A 96 -9.40 16.06 -14.74
C ALA A 96 -10.77 15.36 -14.81
N ALA A 97 -11.45 15.24 -13.66
CA ALA A 97 -12.71 14.50 -13.55
C ALA A 97 -13.97 15.38 -13.69
N GLN A 98 -13.85 16.69 -13.54
CA GLN A 98 -14.99 17.59 -13.65
C GLN A 98 -15.22 17.98 -15.12
N CYS A 99 -16.39 17.71 -15.68
CA CYS A 99 -16.83 18.40 -16.88
C CYS A 99 -17.24 19.85 -16.59
N ASP A 100 -16.51 20.81 -17.17
CA ASP A 100 -16.84 22.25 -17.13
C ASP A 100 -16.73 22.84 -18.54
N ALA A 101 -17.81 23.47 -19.00
CA ALA A 101 -17.91 24.09 -20.33
C ALA A 101 -17.36 23.21 -21.48
N GLY A 102 -17.69 21.91 -21.46
CA GLY A 102 -17.30 20.96 -22.51
C GLY A 102 -15.86 20.45 -22.43
N SER A 103 -15.14 20.77 -21.36
CA SER A 103 -13.77 20.32 -21.10
C SER A 103 -13.66 19.62 -19.75
N CYS A 104 -12.83 18.57 -19.68
CA CYS A 104 -12.49 17.94 -18.42
C CYS A 104 -11.43 18.78 -17.68
N VAL A 105 -11.74 19.16 -16.45
CA VAL A 105 -10.92 19.99 -15.55
C VAL A 105 -10.78 19.31 -14.18
N PRO A 106 -9.83 19.74 -13.32
CA PRO A 106 -9.67 19.18 -11.97
C PRO A 106 -10.98 19.17 -11.18
N CYS A 107 -11.16 18.15 -10.33
CA CYS A 107 -12.35 18.06 -9.49
C CYS A 107 -12.38 19.20 -8.45
N THR A 108 -13.57 19.46 -7.92
CA THR A 108 -13.77 20.42 -6.82
C THR A 108 -14.71 19.89 -5.75
N ASP A 109 -15.39 18.77 -6.02
CA ASP A 109 -16.17 17.98 -5.07
C ASP A 109 -16.20 16.50 -5.50
N ASN A 110 -16.63 15.61 -4.59
CA ASN A 110 -16.68 14.17 -4.82
C ASN A 110 -17.60 13.76 -6.00
N PRO A 111 -18.79 14.36 -6.21
CA PRO A 111 -19.63 14.04 -7.37
C PRO A 111 -18.94 14.18 -8.73
N HIS A 112 -17.95 15.07 -8.87
CA HIS A 112 -17.16 15.17 -10.10
C HIS A 112 -16.35 13.90 -10.39
N CYS A 113 -16.04 13.08 -9.40
CA CYS A 113 -15.25 11.86 -9.56
C CYS A 113 -16.06 10.64 -10.03
N ALA A 114 -17.35 10.78 -10.34
CA ALA A 114 -18.23 9.67 -10.72
C ALA A 114 -17.75 8.87 -11.96
N GLY A 115 -16.96 9.50 -12.85
CA GLY A 115 -16.38 8.86 -14.03
C GLY A 115 -15.05 8.14 -13.79
N VAL A 116 -14.43 8.31 -12.62
CA VAL A 116 -13.12 7.73 -12.30
C VAL A 116 -13.33 6.43 -11.54
N ALA A 117 -12.85 5.32 -12.10
CA ALA A 117 -12.97 4.02 -11.47
C ALA A 117 -12.23 4.00 -10.14
N ASP A 118 -12.88 3.43 -9.11
CA ASP A 118 -12.37 3.20 -7.76
C ASP A 118 -11.93 4.45 -6.96
N ALA A 119 -11.93 5.64 -7.58
CA ALA A 119 -11.50 6.90 -6.99
C ALA A 119 -12.66 7.91 -6.90
N GLY A 120 -13.50 7.77 -5.86
CA GLY A 120 -14.72 8.57 -5.68
C GLY A 120 -14.56 9.87 -4.88
N ILE A 121 -13.37 10.16 -4.34
CA ILE A 121 -13.14 11.28 -3.43
C ILE A 121 -12.32 12.35 -4.15
N CYS A 122 -12.78 13.60 -4.13
CA CYS A 122 -11.99 14.70 -4.65
C CYS A 122 -11.08 15.26 -3.55
N ASP A 123 -9.77 15.03 -3.68
CA ASP A 123 -8.76 15.66 -2.85
C ASP A 123 -7.87 16.58 -3.69
N SER A 124 -7.84 17.86 -3.32
CA SER A 124 -6.91 18.85 -3.88
C SER A 124 -6.89 18.91 -5.43
N GLY A 125 -8.04 18.65 -6.07
CA GLY A 125 -8.21 18.66 -7.52
C GLY A 125 -7.97 17.33 -8.23
N THR A 126 -7.72 16.25 -7.48
CA THR A 126 -7.51 14.90 -8.00
C THR A 126 -8.48 13.93 -7.34
N CYS A 127 -9.02 13.00 -8.12
CA CYS A 127 -9.84 11.91 -7.61
C CYS A 127 -8.95 10.83 -7.03
N VAL A 128 -9.18 10.49 -5.76
CA VAL A 128 -8.46 9.48 -4.98
C VAL A 128 -9.46 8.45 -4.43
N GLU A 129 -8.96 7.26 -4.10
CA GLU A 129 -9.77 6.17 -3.55
C GLU A 129 -10.06 6.37 -2.06
N CYS A 130 -9.16 7.08 -1.37
CA CYS A 130 -9.22 7.30 0.06
C CYS A 130 -8.44 8.55 0.47
N THR A 131 -8.78 9.07 1.64
CA THR A 131 -8.04 10.13 2.33
C THR A 131 -7.92 9.80 3.81
N ILE A 132 -7.25 10.68 4.56
CA ILE A 132 -7.23 10.57 6.02
C ILE A 132 -8.63 10.65 6.65
N ASP A 133 -9.51 11.50 6.10
CA ASP A 133 -10.85 11.75 6.66
C ASP A 133 -11.91 10.79 6.09
N ASP A 134 -11.60 10.11 4.99
CA ASP A 134 -12.52 9.24 4.26
C ASP A 134 -11.78 7.99 3.76
N ASN A 135 -11.73 6.97 4.61
CA ASN A 135 -11.14 5.68 4.30
C ASN A 135 -12.24 4.69 3.89
N THR A 136 -12.59 4.71 2.60
CA THR A 136 -13.58 3.80 1.98
C THR A 136 -12.99 2.49 1.49
N CYS A 137 -11.74 2.18 1.84
CA CYS A 137 -11.08 0.95 1.44
C CYS A 137 -11.88 -0.28 1.88
N ILE A 138 -12.00 -1.26 0.97
CA ILE A 138 -12.88 -2.42 1.15
C ILE A 138 -12.08 -3.58 1.76
N GLY A 139 -12.71 -4.34 2.65
CA GLY A 139 -12.11 -5.56 3.18
C GLY A 139 -11.06 -5.28 4.26
N THR A 140 -9.82 -5.71 4.02
CA THR A 140 -8.69 -5.53 4.95
C THR A 140 -7.79 -4.36 4.54
N ASP A 141 -8.13 -3.65 3.48
CA ASP A 141 -7.25 -2.64 2.90
C ASP A 141 -7.21 -1.37 3.75
N THR A 142 -6.06 -0.71 3.76
CA THR A 142 -5.86 0.62 4.38
C THR A 142 -5.52 1.65 3.32
N CYS A 143 -5.70 2.93 3.65
CA CYS A 143 -5.40 4.02 2.73
C CYS A 143 -3.90 4.33 2.72
N ASP A 144 -3.24 4.23 1.57
CA ASP A 144 -1.91 4.83 1.38
C ASP A 144 -2.04 6.34 1.25
N LEU A 145 -1.72 7.07 2.34
CA LEU A 145 -1.85 8.52 2.39
C LEU A 145 -0.81 9.26 1.53
N THR A 146 0.19 8.55 0.99
CA THR A 146 1.16 9.14 0.05
C THR A 146 0.65 9.17 -1.38
N THR A 147 -0.25 8.25 -1.74
CA THR A 147 -0.78 8.10 -3.11
C THR A 147 -2.28 8.33 -3.22
N GLY A 148 -3.04 8.25 -2.12
CA GLY A 148 -4.50 8.31 -2.10
C GLY A 148 -5.16 7.03 -2.62
N ALA A 149 -4.43 5.90 -2.64
CA ALA A 149 -4.94 4.61 -3.10
C ALA A 149 -5.10 3.62 -1.94
N CYS A 150 -6.04 2.70 -2.07
CA CYS A 150 -6.17 1.59 -1.14
C CYS A 150 -5.05 0.56 -1.37
N VAL A 151 -4.47 0.06 -0.28
CA VAL A 151 -3.43 -0.98 -0.30
C VAL A 151 -3.84 -2.17 0.57
N ASP A 152 -3.48 -3.38 0.12
CA ASP A 152 -3.72 -4.64 0.85
C ASP A 152 -2.74 -4.80 2.02
N VAL A 153 -2.84 -3.87 2.97
CA VAL A 153 -2.13 -3.88 4.25
C VAL A 153 -3.18 -3.78 5.35
N PRO A 154 -3.41 -4.86 6.12
CA PRO A 154 -4.36 -4.86 7.22
C PRO A 154 -4.05 -3.81 8.27
N ALA A 155 -5.09 -3.27 8.89
CA ALA A 155 -4.92 -2.44 10.07
C ALA A 155 -4.23 -3.22 11.20
N ASP A 156 -3.43 -2.52 12.01
CA ASP A 156 -2.69 -3.08 13.14
C ASP A 156 -1.78 -4.28 12.77
N SER A 157 -1.16 -4.29 11.58
CA SER A 157 -0.36 -5.43 11.10
C SER A 157 1.12 -5.14 10.84
N VAL A 158 1.52 -3.88 10.83
CA VAL A 158 2.88 -3.43 10.52
C VAL A 158 3.64 -3.16 11.80
N GLY A 159 4.75 -3.88 11.98
CA GLY A 159 5.58 -3.85 13.19
C GLY A 159 6.58 -2.70 13.22
N ASN A 160 7.37 -2.63 14.30
CA ASN A 160 8.36 -1.58 14.48
C ASN A 160 9.41 -1.55 13.36
N CYS A 161 9.74 -0.35 12.86
CA CYS A 161 10.66 -0.13 11.74
C CYS A 161 10.26 -0.89 10.45
N GLU A 162 9.01 -1.28 10.29
CA GLU A 162 8.49 -1.76 9.01
C GLU A 162 7.84 -0.60 8.24
N ALA A 163 7.89 -0.68 6.91
CA ALA A 163 7.40 0.39 6.04
C ALA A 163 5.88 0.51 6.15
N CYS A 164 5.40 1.76 6.17
CA CYS A 164 3.99 2.08 6.29
C CYS A 164 3.63 3.28 5.42
N THR A 165 2.34 3.48 5.21
CA THR A 165 1.77 4.64 4.51
C THR A 165 0.57 5.23 5.25
N ASN A 166 0.20 4.65 6.40
CA ASN A 166 -0.89 5.08 7.26
C ASN A 166 -0.60 4.66 8.71
N ASP A 167 -0.98 5.49 9.68
CA ASP A 167 -0.96 5.13 11.09
C ASP A 167 -1.80 3.87 11.38
N ASP A 168 -2.92 3.69 10.68
CA ASP A 168 -3.84 2.56 10.89
C ASP A 168 -3.18 1.21 10.56
N GLN A 169 -2.13 1.21 9.74
CA GLN A 169 -1.37 -0.01 9.43
C GLN A 169 -0.50 -0.46 10.60
N CYS A 170 -0.03 0.49 11.41
CA CYS A 170 0.92 0.23 12.47
C CYS A 170 0.26 -0.46 13.67
N GLU A 171 0.98 -1.37 14.32
CA GLU A 171 0.55 -1.98 15.58
C GLU A 171 0.15 -0.91 16.63
N ALA A 172 -0.66 -1.32 17.63
CA ALA A 172 -1.07 -0.41 18.70
C ALA A 172 0.13 0.29 19.40
N ASN A 173 0.02 1.61 19.55
CA ASN A 173 1.05 2.53 20.07
C ASN A 173 2.23 2.81 19.12
N TYR A 174 2.13 2.39 17.87
CA TYR A 174 3.01 2.81 16.80
C TYR A 174 2.28 3.81 15.89
N ARG A 175 3.07 4.63 15.21
CA ARG A 175 2.59 5.60 14.24
C ARG A 175 3.50 5.57 13.02
N CYS A 176 2.97 5.95 11.86
CA CYS A 176 3.70 5.96 10.62
C CYS A 176 4.49 7.27 10.47
N ILE A 177 5.80 7.19 10.74
CA ILE A 177 6.68 8.35 10.86
C ILE A 177 7.63 8.43 9.68
N SER A 178 7.78 9.62 9.10
CA SER A 178 8.78 9.88 8.06
C SER A 178 10.20 9.74 8.62
N MET A 179 11.04 9.01 7.90
CA MET A 179 12.47 8.85 8.16
C MET A 179 13.27 9.61 7.11
N ASP A 180 14.31 10.32 7.57
CA ASP A 180 15.33 10.88 6.69
C ASP A 180 16.55 9.96 6.71
N PHE A 181 17.12 9.62 5.55
CA PHE A 181 18.41 8.92 5.48
C PHE A 181 19.17 9.22 4.17
N PRO A 182 20.41 9.73 4.26
CA PRO A 182 21.03 10.33 5.45
C PRO A 182 20.27 11.60 5.89
N VAL A 183 20.67 12.23 6.99
CA VAL A 183 20.01 13.42 7.57
C VAL A 183 19.51 14.41 6.52
N ASN A 184 18.24 14.81 6.63
CA ASN A 184 17.51 15.72 5.73
C ASN A 184 17.30 15.19 4.29
N THR A 185 17.43 13.89 4.05
CA THR A 185 17.10 13.26 2.78
C THR A 185 15.91 12.33 2.99
N PRO A 186 14.70 12.66 2.48
CA PRO A 186 13.55 11.79 2.64
C PRO A 186 13.86 10.38 2.13
N HIS A 187 13.62 9.38 2.96
CA HIS A 187 13.90 7.98 2.63
C HIS A 187 12.63 7.14 2.58
N GLY A 188 11.72 7.32 3.54
CA GLY A 188 10.45 6.60 3.58
C GLY A 188 9.67 6.87 4.86
N HIS A 189 8.66 6.06 5.13
CA HIS A 189 7.89 6.11 6.37
C HIS A 189 7.87 4.74 7.03
N TYR A 190 7.98 4.72 8.36
CA TYR A 190 8.07 3.49 9.14
C TYR A 190 7.24 3.58 10.41
N CYS A 191 6.69 2.45 10.83
CA CYS A 191 5.97 2.36 12.09
C CYS A 191 6.96 2.48 13.25
N LEU A 192 6.87 3.55 14.03
CA LEU A 192 7.72 3.80 15.20
C LEU A 192 6.88 3.93 16.46
N GLN A 193 7.38 3.37 17.56
CA GLN A 193 6.69 3.38 18.84
C GLN A 193 6.67 4.78 19.45
N GLU A 194 5.55 5.23 19.99
CA GLU A 194 5.54 6.42 20.86
C GLU A 194 6.48 6.23 22.06
N ALA A 195 7.25 7.27 22.43
CA ALA A 195 8.40 7.18 23.32
C ALA A 195 8.06 6.99 24.81
N VAL A 196 7.47 5.85 25.14
CA VAL A 196 7.12 5.45 26.51
C VAL A 196 8.24 4.60 27.14
N ASN A 197 8.84 3.67 26.38
CA ASN A 197 9.89 2.75 26.85
C ASN A 197 10.81 2.32 25.69
N CYS A 198 11.60 3.27 25.18
CA CYS A 198 12.53 2.97 24.09
C CYS A 198 13.54 1.89 24.51
N VAL A 199 13.75 0.92 23.61
CA VAL A 199 14.66 -0.19 23.82
C VAL A 199 15.59 -0.30 22.62
N ARG A 200 16.85 -0.67 22.89
CA ARG A 200 17.85 -0.90 21.84
C ARG A 200 17.32 -1.91 20.79
N PRO A 201 17.52 -1.68 19.48
CA PRO A 201 18.29 -0.58 18.88
C PRO A 201 17.54 0.75 18.73
N PHE A 202 16.25 0.78 19.05
CA PHE A 202 15.33 1.92 18.90
C PHE A 202 15.39 2.87 20.11
N ASP A 203 16.58 3.39 20.43
CA ASP A 203 16.82 4.24 21.60
C ASP A 203 17.15 5.70 21.20
N THR A 204 16.88 6.07 19.95
CA THR A 204 17.00 7.45 19.46
C THR A 204 15.64 8.12 19.51
N TYR A 205 15.52 9.23 20.23
CA TYR A 205 14.26 9.99 20.30
C TYR A 205 14.07 10.86 19.06
N LEU A 206 12.95 10.66 18.36
CA LEU A 206 12.58 11.43 17.18
C LEU A 206 11.30 12.23 17.47
N ASN A 207 11.39 13.56 17.47
CA ASN A 207 10.22 14.43 17.65
C ASN A 207 9.59 14.75 16.28
N ARG A 208 8.48 14.10 15.95
CA ARG A 208 7.85 14.18 14.62
C ARG A 208 6.32 14.19 14.73
N GLN A 209 5.69 14.56 13.63
CA GLN A 209 4.26 14.39 13.40
C GLN A 209 4.10 13.15 12.51
N SER A 210 3.09 12.34 12.77
CA SER A 210 2.80 11.19 11.91
C SER A 210 2.28 11.63 10.54
N ILE A 211 2.32 10.74 9.55
CA ILE A 211 1.77 11.05 8.23
C ILE A 211 0.26 11.35 8.26
N ASN A 212 -0.47 10.81 9.25
CA ASN A 212 -1.86 11.16 9.52
C ASN A 212 -2.01 12.54 10.22
N GLY A 213 -0.95 13.33 10.34
CA GLY A 213 -1.05 14.66 10.91
C GLY A 213 -1.34 14.69 12.42
N ALA A 214 -1.01 13.64 13.17
CA ALA A 214 -1.10 13.66 14.64
C ALA A 214 -0.22 14.77 15.27
N ASP A 215 -0.48 15.15 16.52
CA ASP A 215 0.34 16.14 17.23
C ASP A 215 1.81 15.69 17.35
N LEU A 216 2.74 16.66 17.36
CA LEU A 216 4.18 16.40 17.53
C LEU A 216 4.44 15.57 18.79
N THR A 217 4.99 14.38 18.59
CA THR A 217 5.25 13.40 19.65
C THR A 217 6.67 12.83 19.50
N ASP A 218 7.25 12.39 20.61
CA ASP A 218 8.54 11.69 20.59
C ASP A 218 8.32 10.21 20.27
N TYR A 219 9.14 9.66 19.37
CA TYR A 219 9.12 8.26 18.97
C TYR A 219 10.46 7.57 19.24
N CYS A 220 10.40 6.27 19.49
CA CYS A 220 11.56 5.38 19.60
C CYS A 220 12.05 5.00 18.20
N GLY A 221 13.05 5.72 17.71
CA GLY A 221 13.64 5.51 16.40
C GLY A 221 15.11 5.11 16.47
N ILE A 222 15.77 5.24 15.33
CA ILE A 222 17.17 4.86 15.07
C ILE A 222 17.99 6.10 14.72
N PRO A 223 19.33 6.04 14.75
CA PRO A 223 20.19 7.13 14.28
C PRO A 223 20.13 7.27 12.75
N GLU A 224 19.19 8.08 12.27
CA GLU A 224 18.90 8.40 10.86
C GLU A 224 20.09 8.99 10.06
N ASP A 225 21.17 9.38 10.72
CA ASP A 225 22.40 9.82 10.08
C ASP A 225 23.27 8.67 9.55
N ILE A 226 23.12 7.46 10.11
CA ILE A 226 24.03 6.32 9.90
C ILE A 226 23.32 4.96 9.77
N ALA A 227 22.02 4.89 10.03
CA ALA A 227 21.24 3.66 9.92
C ALA A 227 19.86 3.90 9.30
N THR A 228 19.34 2.85 8.66
CA THR A 228 17.97 2.77 8.14
C THR A 228 17.21 1.66 8.85
N CYS A 229 15.88 1.74 8.85
CA CYS A 229 15.04 0.68 9.41
C CYS A 229 15.28 -0.67 8.70
N GLU A 230 15.52 -0.66 7.39
CA GLU A 230 15.81 -1.86 6.61
C GLU A 230 17.12 -2.51 7.03
N ALA A 231 18.18 -1.71 7.23
CA ALA A 231 19.46 -2.25 7.67
C ALA A 231 19.40 -2.79 9.12
N VAL A 232 18.62 -2.14 9.99
CA VAL A 232 18.36 -2.62 11.36
C VAL A 232 17.61 -3.94 11.34
N ASN A 233 16.53 -4.05 10.56
CA ASN A 233 15.75 -5.27 10.44
C ASN A 233 16.54 -6.40 9.77
N ALA A 234 17.37 -6.09 8.77
CA ALA A 234 18.26 -7.07 8.15
C ALA A 234 19.22 -7.71 9.18
N LEU A 235 19.82 -6.91 10.07
CA LEU A 235 20.67 -7.45 11.14
C LEU A 235 19.86 -8.29 12.15
N ILE A 236 18.70 -7.81 12.60
CA ILE A 236 17.85 -8.53 13.56
C ILE A 236 17.38 -9.87 12.99
N ALA A 237 17.05 -9.90 11.70
CA ALA A 237 16.63 -11.10 10.99
C ALA A 237 17.79 -12.03 10.60
N GLY A 238 19.05 -11.62 10.84
CA GLY A 238 20.24 -12.42 10.52
C GLY A 238 20.50 -12.57 9.03
N TRP A 239 20.20 -11.52 8.25
CA TRP A 239 20.48 -11.50 6.82
C TRP A 239 21.99 -11.48 6.57
N VAL A 240 22.37 -12.03 5.42
CA VAL A 240 23.77 -12.18 4.99
C VAL A 240 24.06 -11.33 3.77
N CYS A 241 25.33 -11.22 3.41
CA CYS A 241 25.76 -10.37 2.29
C CYS A 241 27.11 -10.79 1.72
N THR A 242 27.43 -10.21 0.58
CA THR A 242 28.72 -10.30 -0.09
C THR A 242 29.36 -8.93 -0.32
N GLN A 243 28.58 -7.85 -0.21
CA GLN A 243 29.05 -6.47 -0.37
C GLN A 243 28.20 -5.47 0.43
N ASP A 244 28.77 -4.30 0.73
CA ASP A 244 28.07 -3.22 1.43
C ASP A 244 26.86 -2.72 0.64
N GLY A 245 25.80 -2.33 1.36
CA GLY A 245 24.55 -1.82 0.79
C GLY A 245 23.65 -2.89 0.18
N HIS A 246 23.98 -4.18 0.31
CA HIS A 246 23.22 -5.28 -0.26
C HIS A 246 23.09 -6.44 0.73
N CYS A 247 21.88 -6.97 0.86
CA CYS A 247 21.57 -8.04 1.81
C CYS A 247 20.69 -9.12 1.20
N SER A 248 20.78 -10.33 1.74
CA SER A 248 19.95 -11.47 1.39
C SER A 248 19.45 -12.19 2.64
N GLU A 249 18.20 -12.64 2.60
CA GLU A 249 17.59 -13.44 3.68
C GLU A 249 18.26 -14.80 3.88
N THR A 250 19.01 -15.29 2.89
CA THR A 250 19.60 -16.63 2.91
C THR A 250 20.98 -16.63 2.28
N GLU A 251 21.88 -17.47 2.80
CA GLU A 251 23.21 -17.67 2.24
C GLU A 251 23.17 -18.16 0.78
N GLY A 252 23.84 -17.40 -0.10
CA GLY A 252 23.82 -17.64 -1.55
C GLY A 252 22.53 -17.24 -2.26
N GLY A 253 21.62 -16.55 -1.56
CA GLY A 253 20.38 -16.01 -2.12
C GLY A 253 20.60 -14.78 -3.00
N THR A 254 19.51 -14.25 -3.55
CA THR A 254 19.51 -12.97 -4.26
C THR A 254 19.68 -11.84 -3.25
N GLU A 255 20.62 -10.95 -3.51
CA GLU A 255 20.80 -9.75 -2.72
C GLU A 255 19.96 -8.59 -3.26
N PHE A 256 19.35 -7.86 -2.34
CA PHE A 256 18.59 -6.65 -2.62
C PHE A 256 19.31 -5.43 -2.04
N PRO A 257 19.17 -4.24 -2.66
CA PRO A 257 19.70 -3.01 -2.10
C PRO A 257 19.08 -2.73 -0.72
N VAL A 258 19.93 -2.52 0.28
CA VAL A 258 19.54 -2.11 1.63
C VAL A 258 20.38 -0.87 1.98
N PRO A 259 19.85 0.34 1.75
CA PRO A 259 20.59 1.57 2.05
C PRO A 259 21.03 1.61 3.51
N GLY A 260 22.27 2.04 3.77
CA GLY A 260 22.85 2.06 5.11
C GLY A 260 23.37 0.71 5.63
N ALA A 261 23.16 -0.39 4.91
CA ALA A 261 23.73 -1.69 5.29
C ALA A 261 25.24 -1.76 5.02
N LEU A 262 25.95 -2.41 5.95
CA LEU A 262 27.37 -2.74 5.88
C LEU A 262 27.52 -4.26 5.94
N CYS A 263 28.36 -4.81 5.07
CA CYS A 263 28.62 -6.24 5.02
C CYS A 263 29.82 -6.61 5.88
N ARG A 264 29.59 -7.18 7.06
CA ARG A 264 30.62 -7.31 8.10
C ARG A 264 30.57 -8.71 8.74
N GLN A 265 31.70 -9.14 9.29
CA GLN A 265 31.79 -10.47 9.88
C GLN A 265 31.43 -10.42 11.36
N THR A 266 30.26 -10.93 11.77
CA THR A 266 29.89 -11.07 13.20
C THR A 266 30.47 -12.36 13.80
N GLY A 267 31.80 -12.49 13.80
CA GLY A 267 32.48 -13.66 14.39
C GLY A 267 33.19 -14.56 13.37
N GLY A 268 32.94 -15.87 13.42
CA GLY A 268 33.65 -16.88 12.61
C GLY A 268 32.87 -17.42 11.38
N GLY A 269 31.73 -16.83 11.08
CA GLY A 269 30.78 -17.27 10.05
C GLY A 269 30.87 -16.49 8.71
N PRO A 270 29.83 -16.60 7.86
CA PRO A 270 29.68 -15.74 6.67
C PRO A 270 29.60 -14.25 7.07
N LEU A 271 29.60 -13.36 6.07
CA LEU A 271 29.37 -11.94 6.32
C LEU A 271 27.88 -11.70 6.53
N ASP A 272 27.56 -10.97 7.57
CA ASP A 272 26.22 -10.60 7.98
C ASP A 272 25.95 -9.15 7.60
N CYS A 273 24.68 -8.86 7.32
CA CYS A 273 24.25 -7.48 7.18
C CYS A 273 24.19 -6.82 8.55
N SER A 274 24.95 -5.74 8.67
CA SER A 274 24.96 -4.83 9.81
C SER A 274 24.72 -3.41 9.30
N TYR A 275 24.78 -2.43 10.19
CA TYR A 275 24.77 -1.00 9.90
C TYR A 275 25.79 -0.28 10.79
N GLU A 276 26.06 0.98 10.47
CA GLU A 276 26.97 1.84 11.24
C GLU A 276 26.37 2.22 12.61
N CYS A 277 27.22 2.34 13.62
CA CYS A 277 26.80 2.70 14.97
C CYS A 277 27.75 3.75 15.58
N GLY A 278 27.17 4.66 16.37
CA GLY A 278 27.93 5.66 17.14
C GLY A 278 28.16 5.24 18.59
N ILE A 279 27.21 4.50 19.17
CA ILE A 279 27.23 4.00 20.55
C ILE A 279 26.61 2.61 20.61
N ALA A 280 26.84 1.88 21.71
CA ALA A 280 26.26 0.55 21.91
C ALA A 280 24.73 0.55 21.79
N ASN A 281 24.04 1.59 22.26
CA ASN A 281 22.56 1.62 22.24
C ASN A 281 21.95 1.61 20.84
N HIS A 282 22.70 1.99 19.80
CA HIS A 282 22.24 1.91 18.42
C HIS A 282 22.15 0.45 17.92
N CYS A 283 22.77 -0.51 18.61
CA CYS A 283 22.81 -1.91 18.21
C CYS A 283 21.81 -2.75 19.01
N PRO A 284 21.32 -3.88 18.46
CA PRO A 284 20.39 -4.77 19.16
C PRO A 284 20.95 -5.26 20.49
N ASN A 285 20.07 -5.77 21.35
CA ASN A 285 20.49 -6.29 22.65
C ASN A 285 21.52 -7.43 22.50
N GLY A 286 22.60 -7.37 23.28
CA GLY A 286 23.72 -8.32 23.17
C GLY A 286 24.71 -8.03 22.05
N VAL A 287 24.45 -7.05 21.18
CA VAL A 287 25.35 -6.66 20.08
C VAL A 287 26.18 -5.45 20.49
N SER A 288 27.50 -5.52 20.29
CA SER A 288 28.44 -4.42 20.54
C SER A 288 28.46 -3.43 19.38
N CYS A 289 28.80 -2.18 19.68
CA CYS A 289 29.19 -1.22 18.67
C CYS A 289 30.72 -1.12 18.65
N GLY A 290 31.36 -1.44 17.53
CA GLY A 290 32.81 -1.49 17.43
C GLY A 290 33.30 -1.60 15.99
N GLN A 291 34.61 -1.49 15.77
CA GLN A 291 35.20 -1.56 14.42
C GLN A 291 35.51 -2.99 13.97
N GLY A 292 35.41 -3.95 14.89
CA GLY A 292 35.82 -5.34 14.67
C GLY A 292 37.23 -5.44 14.09
N THR A 293 37.39 -6.39 13.17
CA THR A 293 38.61 -6.57 12.37
C THR A 293 38.59 -5.76 11.06
N GLY A 294 37.48 -5.10 10.74
CA GLY A 294 37.22 -4.42 9.46
C GLY A 294 37.67 -2.95 9.41
N GLY A 295 37.96 -2.33 10.56
CA GLY A 295 38.29 -0.89 10.63
C GLY A 295 37.04 -0.01 10.59
N ALA A 296 37.22 1.30 10.37
CA ALA A 296 36.15 2.28 10.41
C ALA A 296 35.18 2.16 9.22
N PRO A 297 33.88 2.50 9.39
CA PRO A 297 33.24 3.01 10.62
C PRO A 297 32.98 1.92 11.67
N SER A 298 32.57 2.33 12.88
CA SER A 298 32.06 1.37 13.87
C SER A 298 30.71 0.82 13.40
N TRP A 299 30.46 -0.46 13.66
CA TRP A 299 29.25 -1.15 13.20
C TRP A 299 28.73 -2.12 14.26
N CYS A 300 27.47 -2.50 14.14
CA CYS A 300 26.80 -3.37 15.09
C CYS A 300 27.24 -4.84 14.97
N GLY A 301 28.08 -5.28 15.90
CA GLY A 301 28.69 -6.62 15.95
C GLY A 301 30.20 -6.61 15.83
N GLY A 302 30.81 -5.41 15.73
CA GLY A 302 32.25 -5.21 15.77
C GLY A 302 32.85 -5.04 17.17
#